data_AF-A0A1S3ZRE5-F1
#
_entry.id   AF-A0A1S3ZRE5-F1
#
_cell.length_a   1.000
_cell.length_b   1.000
_cell.length_c   1.000
_cell.angle_alpha   90.00
_cell.angle_beta   90.00
_cell.angle_gamma   90.00
#
_symmetry.space_group_name_H-M   'P 1'
#
loop_
_entity.id
_entity.type
_entity.pdbx_description
1 polymer ?
#
loop_
_entity_poly.entity_id
_entity_poly.type
_entity_poly.pdbx_seq_one_letter_code
_entity_poly.pdbx_strand_id
1 'polypeptide(L)'
;MIINYDGIYFLQEKFNFDVSEGRKSAILGKMSDLYRDYRYKLKKKYFDSKAGYQLRLRNKPKLVAADEWKYLVNLWSDADFQKKSTQNKTNRSKRSLPPYIGTKSYARLRYEMKQKNGKPPSRVEVFMESRKRKKGKQV
;
A
#
# COMPACT_ATOMS: atom_id res chain seq x y z
N MET A 1 -4.04 -11.10 7.38
CA MET A 1 -3.36 -10.58 6.18
C MET A 1 -3.64 -11.59 5.08
N ILE A 2 -4.71 -11.44 4.31
CA ILE A 2 -5.04 -12.36 3.21
C ILE A 2 -4.58 -11.65 1.94
N ILE A 3 -3.37 -11.96 1.52
CA ILE A 3 -2.90 -11.64 0.17
C ILE A 3 -3.47 -12.76 -0.68
N ASN A 4 -4.40 -12.42 -1.59
CA ASN A 4 -5.01 -13.40 -2.48
C ASN A 4 -3.90 -14.10 -3.28
N TYR A 5 -3.84 -15.42 -3.14
CA TYR A 5 -2.88 -16.31 -3.80
C TYR A 5 -2.89 -16.16 -5.32
N ASP A 6 -4.04 -15.82 -5.91
CA ASP A 6 -4.22 -15.71 -7.37
C ASP A 6 -3.33 -14.65 -8.03
N GLY A 7 -3.06 -13.55 -7.33
CA GLY A 7 -2.17 -12.51 -7.84
C GLY A 7 -0.69 -12.91 -7.80
N ILE A 8 -0.32 -13.85 -6.94
CA ILE A 8 1.06 -14.33 -6.82
C ILE A 8 1.35 -15.38 -7.90
N TYR A 9 0.39 -16.28 -8.18
CA TYR A 9 0.55 -17.34 -9.18
C TYR A 9 0.71 -16.80 -10.61
N PHE A 10 -0.10 -15.83 -11.03
CA PHE A 10 0.03 -15.21 -12.37
C PHE A 10 1.40 -14.55 -12.61
N LEU A 11 2.09 -14.15 -11.54
CA LEU A 11 3.35 -13.42 -11.63
C LEU A 11 4.58 -14.35 -11.67
N GLN A 12 4.49 -15.54 -11.07
CA GLN A 12 5.56 -16.55 -11.14
C GLN A 12 5.68 -17.17 -12.53
N GLU A 13 4.56 -17.29 -13.27
CA GLU A 13 4.55 -17.84 -14.64
C GLU A 13 5.25 -16.92 -15.65
N LYS A 14 5.15 -15.59 -15.47
CA LYS A 14 5.60 -14.60 -16.47
C LYS A 14 7.02 -14.07 -16.25
N PHE A 15 7.61 -14.29 -15.08
CA PHE A 15 8.92 -13.72 -14.73
C PHE A 15 9.81 -14.78 -14.10
N ASN A 16 10.88 -15.17 -14.80
CA ASN A 16 11.90 -16.05 -14.25
C ASN A 16 12.87 -15.24 -13.39
N PHE A 17 12.76 -15.39 -12.07
CA PHE A 17 13.60 -14.67 -11.13
C PHE A 17 14.83 -15.53 -10.78
N ASP A 18 15.91 -15.40 -11.56
CA ASP A 18 17.25 -15.87 -11.17
C ASP A 18 17.85 -14.96 -10.08
N VAL A 19 17.19 -14.97 -8.93
CA VAL A 19 17.49 -14.04 -7.86
C VAL A 19 17.26 -14.71 -6.51
N SER A 20 18.10 -14.39 -5.51
CA SER A 20 17.94 -14.95 -4.16
C SER A 20 16.53 -14.71 -3.61
N GLU A 21 16.05 -15.60 -2.74
CA GLU A 21 14.70 -15.51 -2.13
C GLU A 21 14.41 -14.14 -1.49
N GLY A 22 15.44 -13.52 -0.89
CA GLY A 22 15.34 -12.15 -0.37
C GLY A 22 15.05 -11.08 -1.43
N ARG A 23 15.56 -11.22 -2.66
CA ARG A 23 15.24 -10.30 -3.75
C ARG A 23 13.89 -10.61 -4.40
N LYS A 24 13.52 -11.90 -4.53
CA LYS A 24 12.18 -12.30 -5.00
C LYS A 24 11.08 -11.70 -4.13
N SER A 25 11.20 -11.85 -2.81
CA SER A 25 10.23 -11.28 -1.86
C SER A 25 10.13 -9.75 -1.96
N ALA A 26 11.26 -9.05 -2.13
CA ALA A 26 11.27 -7.60 -2.32
C ALA A 26 10.55 -7.17 -3.62
N ILE A 27 10.78 -7.90 -4.72
CA ILE A 27 10.12 -7.64 -6.01
C ILE A 27 8.61 -7.90 -5.88
N LEU A 28 8.20 -9.06 -5.36
CA LEU A 28 6.79 -9.40 -5.15
C LEU A 28 6.09 -8.41 -4.24
N GLY A 29 6.75 -7.95 -3.18
CA GLY A 29 6.26 -6.89 -2.30
C GLY A 29 6.01 -5.59 -3.07
N LYS A 30 6.98 -5.16 -3.88
CA LYS A 30 6.84 -3.95 -4.70
C LYS A 30 5.73 -4.07 -5.74
N MET A 31 5.60 -5.22 -6.40
CA MET A 31 4.53 -5.47 -7.37
C MET A 31 3.16 -5.45 -6.70
N SER A 32 3.04 -6.04 -5.51
CA SER A 32 1.81 -6.01 -4.71
C SER A 32 1.39 -4.59 -4.35
N ASP A 33 2.35 -3.74 -3.97
CA ASP A 33 2.09 -2.32 -3.70
C ASP A 33 1.61 -1.58 -4.96
N LEU A 34 2.25 -1.80 -6.10
CA LEU A 34 1.85 -1.21 -7.39
C LEU A 34 0.43 -1.65 -7.79
N TYR A 35 0.10 -2.93 -7.62
CA TYR A 35 -1.23 -3.44 -7.93
C TYR A 35 -2.31 -2.88 -6.97
N ARG A 36 -1.99 -2.72 -5.69
CA ARG A 36 -2.88 -2.06 -4.72
C ARG A 36 -3.16 -0.60 -5.12
N ASP A 37 -2.13 0.14 -5.52
CA ASP A 37 -2.26 1.53 -5.97
C ASP A 37 -3.05 1.64 -7.27
N TYR A 38 -2.80 0.73 -8.22
CA TYR A 38 -3.56 0.62 -9.47
C TYR A 38 -5.05 0.42 -9.22
N ARG A 39 -5.42 -0.60 -8.43
CA ARG A 39 -6.83 -0.87 -8.06
C ARG A 39 -7.47 0.30 -7.31
N TYR A 40 -6.72 0.97 -6.42
CA TYR A 40 -7.22 2.16 -5.75
C TYR A 40 -7.58 3.27 -6.74
N LYS A 41 -6.70 3.56 -7.71
CA LYS A 41 -6.94 4.56 -8.76
C LYS A 41 -8.14 4.18 -9.62
N LEU A 42 -8.28 2.91 -9.99
CA LEU A 42 -9.44 2.39 -10.72
C LEU A 42 -10.73 2.61 -9.94
N LYS A 43 -10.78 2.17 -8.67
CA LYS A 43 -11.94 2.35 -7.80
C LYS A 43 -12.33 3.81 -7.72
N LYS A 44 -11.36 4.69 -7.45
CA LYS A 44 -11.60 6.14 -7.29
C LYS A 44 -12.21 6.77 -8.55
N LYS A 45 -11.82 6.30 -9.74
CA LYS A 45 -12.24 6.92 -11.01
C LYS A 45 -13.51 6.31 -11.60
N TYR A 46 -13.71 5.01 -11.45
CA TYR A 46 -14.73 4.26 -12.21
C TYR A 46 -15.75 3.52 -11.34
N PHE A 47 -15.49 3.32 -10.04
CA PHE A 47 -16.44 2.65 -9.17
C PHE A 47 -17.31 3.65 -8.42
N ASP A 48 -18.61 3.67 -8.74
CA ASP A 48 -19.62 4.41 -7.98
C ASP A 48 -20.34 3.46 -7.00
N SER A 49 -20.18 3.69 -5.70
CA SER A 49 -20.85 2.87 -4.67
C SER A 49 -22.36 3.05 -4.61
N LYS A 50 -22.90 4.13 -5.18
CA LYS A 50 -24.35 4.39 -5.23
C LYS A 50 -25.02 3.73 -6.43
N ALA A 51 -24.24 3.36 -7.45
CA ALA A 51 -24.75 2.74 -8.66
C ALA A 51 -25.11 1.26 -8.46
N GLY A 52 -26.16 0.83 -9.17
CA GLY A 52 -26.53 -0.59 -9.26
C GLY A 52 -25.39 -1.44 -9.82
N TYR A 53 -25.40 -2.75 -9.51
CA TYR A 53 -24.34 -3.68 -9.91
C TYR A 53 -24.08 -3.69 -11.43
N GLN A 54 -25.14 -3.73 -12.23
CA GLN A 54 -25.02 -3.73 -13.71
C GLN A 54 -24.39 -2.44 -14.25
N LEU A 55 -24.73 -1.29 -13.67
CA LEU A 55 -24.15 -0.01 -14.08
C LEU A 55 -22.66 0.06 -13.73
N ARG A 56 -22.26 -0.51 -12.58
CA ARG A 56 -20.84 -0.63 -12.20
C ARG A 56 -20.05 -1.52 -13.16
N LEU A 57 -20.62 -2.65 -13.58
CA LEU A 57 -19.98 -3.52 -14.58
C LEU A 57 -19.82 -2.81 -15.93
N ARG A 58 -20.82 -2.03 -16.36
CA ARG A 58 -20.77 -1.27 -17.62
C ARG A 58 -19.74 -0.14 -17.59
N ASN A 59 -19.45 0.45 -16.43
CA ASN A 59 -18.44 1.51 -16.30
C ASN A 59 -16.99 0.98 -16.31
N LYS A 60 -16.71 0.00 -17.18
CA LYS A 60 -15.41 -0.64 -17.32
C LYS A 60 -14.44 0.28 -18.07
N PRO A 61 -13.20 0.49 -17.57
CA PRO A 61 -12.16 1.16 -18.35
C PRO A 61 -11.78 0.38 -19.62
N LYS A 62 -11.37 1.08 -20.69
CA LYS A 62 -11.00 0.45 -21.97
C LYS A 62 -9.90 -0.62 -21.82
N LEU A 63 -8.85 -0.31 -21.05
CA LEU A 63 -7.65 -1.15 -20.91
C LEU A 63 -7.76 -2.26 -19.84
N VAL A 64 -8.90 -2.41 -19.18
CA VAL A 64 -9.11 -3.47 -18.16
C VAL A 64 -9.91 -4.60 -18.78
N ALA A 65 -9.48 -5.84 -18.57
CA ALA A 65 -10.22 -7.01 -19.06
C ALA A 65 -11.59 -7.13 -18.36
N ALA A 66 -12.59 -7.73 -19.02
CA ALA A 66 -13.96 -7.73 -18.51
C ALA A 66 -14.13 -8.59 -17.25
N ASP A 67 -13.48 -9.74 -17.24
CA ASP A 67 -13.29 -10.65 -16.12
C ASP A 67 -12.56 -9.98 -14.94
N GLU A 68 -11.44 -9.30 -15.20
CA GLU A 68 -10.70 -8.55 -14.17
C GLU A 68 -11.59 -7.45 -13.56
N TRP A 69 -12.33 -6.70 -14.39
CA TRP A 69 -13.22 -5.66 -13.90
C TRP A 69 -14.37 -6.23 -13.06
N LYS A 70 -14.98 -7.34 -13.50
CA LYS A 70 -16.04 -8.03 -12.75
C LYS A 70 -15.52 -8.49 -11.39
N TYR A 71 -14.31 -9.05 -11.34
CA TYR A 71 -13.64 -9.40 -10.08
C TYR A 71 -13.49 -8.18 -9.16
N LEU A 72 -13.01 -7.05 -9.67
CA LEU A 72 -12.82 -5.83 -8.88
C LEU A 72 -14.14 -5.24 -8.37
N VAL A 73 -15.18 -5.23 -9.20
CA VAL A 73 -16.52 -4.76 -8.80
C VAL A 73 -17.07 -5.65 -7.68
N ASN A 74 -16.93 -6.98 -7.80
CA ASN A 74 -17.33 -7.92 -6.74
C ASN A 74 -16.55 -7.65 -5.45
N LEU A 75 -15.22 -7.56 -5.55
CA LEU A 75 -14.34 -7.31 -4.41
C LEU A 75 -14.70 -6.00 -3.67
N TRP A 76 -15.02 -4.93 -4.37
CA TRP A 76 -15.38 -3.66 -3.73
C TRP A 76 -16.83 -3.60 -3.23
N SER A 77 -17.67 -4.52 -3.71
CA SER A 77 -19.06 -4.69 -3.26
C SER A 77 -19.18 -5.61 -2.05
N ASP A 78 -18.16 -6.45 -1.83
CA ASP A 78 -18.10 -7.39 -0.72
C ASP A 78 -18.17 -6.67 0.65
N ALA A 79 -19.09 -7.14 1.50
CA ALA A 79 -19.38 -6.51 2.79
C ALA A 79 -18.19 -6.60 3.75
N ASP A 80 -17.47 -7.72 3.75
CA ASP A 80 -16.28 -7.92 4.59
C ASP A 80 -15.13 -7.01 4.16
N PHE A 81 -14.92 -6.87 2.84
CA PHE A 81 -13.96 -5.93 2.29
C PHE A 81 -14.29 -4.49 2.69
N GLN A 82 -15.57 -4.08 2.57
CA GLN A 82 -16.02 -2.75 2.97
C GLN A 82 -15.83 -2.51 4.48
N LYS A 83 -16.19 -3.47 5.32
CA LYS A 83 -16.01 -3.42 6.77
C LYS A 83 -14.54 -3.21 7.13
N LYS A 84 -13.64 -4.05 6.58
CA LYS A 84 -12.18 -3.94 6.78
C LYS A 84 -11.64 -2.60 6.28
N SER A 85 -12.08 -2.15 5.11
CA SER A 85 -11.66 -0.87 4.53
C SER A 85 -12.07 0.32 5.39
N THR A 86 -13.32 0.34 5.88
CA THR A 86 -13.84 1.41 6.75
C THR A 86 -13.11 1.42 8.08
N GLN A 87 -12.91 0.25 8.70
CA GLN A 87 -12.16 0.14 9.95
C GLN A 87 -10.71 0.63 9.79
N ASN A 88 -10.04 0.26 8.69
CA ASN A 88 -8.68 0.73 8.41
C ASN A 88 -8.62 2.26 8.23
N LYS A 89 -9.64 2.87 7.61
CA LYS A 89 -9.75 4.32 7.47
C LYS A 89 -9.89 5.00 8.83
N THR A 90 -10.74 4.47 9.71
CA THR A 90 -10.94 4.97 11.09
C THR A 90 -9.68 4.79 11.94
N ASN A 91 -9.01 3.65 11.85
CA ASN A 91 -7.76 3.43 12.58
C ASN A 91 -6.66 4.39 12.11
N ARG A 92 -6.61 4.68 10.81
CA ARG A 92 -5.67 5.66 10.26
C ARG A 92 -5.97 7.08 10.76
N SER A 93 -7.24 7.48 10.88
CA SER A 93 -7.58 8.82 11.39
C SER A 93 -7.26 9.00 12.87
N LYS A 94 -7.32 7.92 13.67
CA LYS A 94 -6.93 7.90 15.08
C LYS A 94 -5.42 7.91 15.33
N ARG A 95 -4.59 7.82 14.29
CA ARG A 95 -3.13 7.77 14.43
C ARG A 95 -2.56 9.15 14.78
N SER A 96 -2.36 9.40 16.07
CA SER A 96 -1.96 10.71 16.63
C SER A 96 -0.48 11.10 16.40
N LEU A 97 0.44 10.14 16.36
CA LEU A 97 1.90 10.40 16.29
C LEU A 97 2.57 9.77 15.05
N PRO A 98 2.22 10.23 13.82
CA PRO A 98 2.90 9.77 12.61
C PRO A 98 4.35 10.27 12.57
N PRO A 99 5.28 9.51 11.94
CA PRO A 99 6.62 10.01 11.66
C PRO A 99 6.57 11.08 10.57
N TYR A 100 7.46 12.08 10.67
CA TYR A 100 7.59 13.22 9.74
C TYR A 100 8.81 13.12 8.81
N ILE A 101 9.40 11.92 8.69
CA ILE A 101 10.59 11.65 7.85
C ILE A 101 10.28 11.46 6.36
N GLY A 102 9.01 11.56 5.96
CA GLY A 102 8.58 11.34 4.58
C GLY A 102 8.80 9.90 4.12
N THR A 103 9.35 9.73 2.91
CA THR A 103 9.66 8.42 2.30
C THR A 103 10.96 7.81 2.81
N LYS A 104 11.69 8.49 3.71
CA LYS A 104 12.92 7.97 4.29
C LYS A 104 12.60 6.78 5.19
N SER A 105 13.27 5.64 4.96
CA SER A 105 13.13 4.47 5.81
C SER A 105 13.79 4.66 7.18
N TYR A 106 13.30 3.95 8.20
CA TYR A 106 13.97 3.94 9.52
C TYR A 106 15.39 3.37 9.46
N ALA A 107 15.67 2.45 8.54
CA ALA A 107 17.03 1.93 8.31
C ALA A 107 17.96 3.05 7.84
N ARG A 108 17.52 3.85 6.86
CA ARG A 108 18.27 5.01 6.39
C ARG A 108 18.44 6.06 7.49
N LEU A 109 17.38 6.35 8.26
CA LEU A 109 17.46 7.27 9.40
C LEU A 109 18.49 6.80 10.43
N ARG A 110 18.48 5.52 10.81
CA ARG A 110 19.46 4.91 11.73
C ARG A 110 20.88 5.04 11.20
N TYR A 111 21.08 4.76 9.92
CA TYR A 111 22.37 4.89 9.27
C TYR A 111 22.88 6.33 9.32
N GLU A 112 22.07 7.30 8.91
CA GLU A 112 22.43 8.73 8.95
C GLU A 112 22.75 9.21 10.39
N MET A 113 21.97 8.77 11.38
CA MET A 113 22.23 9.08 12.79
C MET A 113 23.54 8.45 13.30
N LYS A 114 23.85 7.21 12.90
CA LYS A 114 25.12 6.55 13.25
C LYS A 114 26.31 7.30 12.65
N GLN A 115 26.21 7.72 11.39
CA GLN A 115 27.26 8.49 10.72
C GLN A 115 27.48 9.85 11.42
N LYS A 116 26.41 10.51 11.84
CA LYS A 116 26.50 11.81 12.52
C LYS A 116 27.07 11.71 13.95
N ASN A 117 26.68 10.70 14.70
CA ASN A 117 26.98 10.61 16.14
C ASN A 117 28.15 9.67 16.47
N GLY A 118 28.74 9.01 15.46
CA GLY A 118 29.80 8.00 15.64
C GLY A 118 29.37 6.69 16.29
N LYS A 119 28.13 6.59 16.79
CA LYS A 119 27.57 5.41 17.45
C LYS A 119 26.14 5.08 16.98
N PRO A 120 25.74 3.80 16.96
CA PRO A 120 24.38 3.42 16.60
C PRO A 120 23.34 4.05 17.54
N PRO A 121 22.24 4.64 17.02
CA PRO A 121 21.21 5.23 17.86
C PRO A 121 20.30 4.15 18.47
N SER A 122 19.82 4.40 19.69
CA SER A 122 18.80 3.60 20.36
C SER A 122 17.45 3.69 19.64
N ARG A 123 16.53 2.76 19.97
CA ARG A 123 15.17 2.77 19.42
C ARG A 123 14.40 4.05 19.79
N VAL A 124 14.63 4.59 21.00
CA VAL A 124 13.98 5.81 21.49
C VAL A 124 14.50 7.03 20.73
N GLU A 125 15.81 7.13 20.51
CA GLU A 125 16.41 8.24 19.77
C GLU A 125 15.89 8.30 18.32
N VAL A 126 15.81 7.14 17.65
CA VAL A 126 15.25 7.04 16.30
C VAL A 126 13.77 7.41 16.29
N PHE A 127 13.00 6.99 17.30
CA PHE A 127 11.59 7.34 17.44
C PHE A 127 11.40 8.86 17.56
N MET A 128 12.18 9.51 18.43
CA MET A 128 12.14 10.96 18.65
C MET A 128 12.56 11.72 17.41
N GLU A 129 13.69 11.35 16.79
CA GLU A 129 14.17 11.98 15.57
C GLU A 129 13.15 11.86 14.43
N SER A 130 12.53 10.68 14.28
CA SER A 130 11.55 10.48 13.22
C SER A 130 10.27 11.31 13.37
N ARG A 131 10.04 11.89 14.55
CA ARG A 131 8.87 12.70 14.89
C ARG A 131 9.21 14.18 15.10
N LYS A 132 10.44 14.59 14.81
CA LYS A 132 10.79 16.01 14.71
C LYS A 132 10.22 16.59 13.42
N ARG A 133 9.35 17.59 13.54
CA ARG A 133 8.90 18.41 12.39
C ARG A 133 10.01 19.37 11.99
N LYS A 134 10.13 19.68 10.70
CA LYS A 134 10.95 20.82 10.26
C LYS A 134 10.36 22.11 10.83
N LYS A 135 11.19 23.00 11.38
CA LYS A 135 10.77 24.32 11.88
C LYS A 135 9.99 25.07 10.77
N GLY A 136 8.83 25.66 11.11
CA GLY A 136 8.04 26.50 10.20
C GLY A 136 6.78 25.87 9.56
N LYS A 137 6.40 24.63 9.92
CA LYS A 137 5.11 24.06 9.46
C LYS A 137 4.11 23.97 10.61
N GLN A 138 3.23 24.97 10.71
CA GLN A 138 2.01 24.92 11.53
C GLN A 138 0.94 24.07 10.83
N VAL A 139 -0.04 23.60 11.62
CA VAL A 139 -1.11 22.65 11.22
C VAL A 139 -2.03 23.28 10.18
#